data_AF-A0A5K0Z9Q1-F1
#
_entry.id   AF-A0A5K0Z9Q1-F1
#
_cell.length_a   1.000
_cell.length_b   1.000
_cell.length_c   1.000
_cell.angle_alpha   90.00
_cell.angle_beta   90.00
_cell.angle_gamma   90.00
#
_symmetry.space_group_name_H-M   'P 1'
#
loop_
_entity.id
_entity.type
_entity.pdbx_description
1 polymer ?
#
loop_
_entity_poly.entity_id
_entity_poly.type
_entity_poly.pdbx_seq_one_letter_code
_entity_poly.pdbx_strand_id
1 'polypeptide(L)' 'YVAKFKAKCDDLATIGKTIGYKEKAFWLLQRLWKAYEPFVMTMLKPPVPSCEDL' A
#
# COMPACT_ATOMS: atom_id res chain seq x y z
N TYR A 1 9.15 1.83 -5.20
CA TYR A 1 8.16 2.50 -4.32
C TYR A 1 8.74 2.82 -2.94
N VAL A 2 9.23 1.82 -2.20
CA VAL A 2 9.84 1.99 -0.86
C VAL A 2 10.97 3.03 -0.85
N ALA A 3 11.85 3.03 -1.85
CA ALA A 3 12.91 4.04 -1.97
C ALA A 3 12.39 5.48 -2.08
N LYS A 4 11.31 5.73 -2.85
CA LYS A 4 10.66 7.05 -2.95
C LYS A 4 9.98 7.45 -1.64
N PHE A 5 9.42 6.49 -0.90
CA PHE A 5 8.84 6.75 0.42
C PHE A 5 9.93 7.12 1.44
N LYS A 6 11.04 6.37 1.43
CA LYS A 6 12.21 6.67 2.27
C LYS A 6 12.74 8.09 2.02
N ALA A 7 12.95 8.46 0.75
CA ALA A 7 13.38 9.81 0.40
C ALA A 7 12.45 10.92 0.96
N LYS A 8 11.12 10.72 0.91
CA LYS A 8 10.18 11.67 1.53
C LYS A 8 10.27 11.72 3.05
N CYS A 9 10.49 10.59 3.71
CA CYS A 9 10.72 10.57 5.15
C CYS A 9 12.04 11.25 5.53
N ASP A 10 13.06 11.12 4.69
CA ASP A 10 14.37 11.72 4.89
C ASP A 10 14.29 13.25 4.68
N ASP A 11 13.60 13.74 3.63
CA ASP A 11 13.30 15.16 3.44
C ASP A 11 12.57 15.78 4.65
N LEU A 12 11.57 15.06 5.19
CA LEU A 12 10.84 15.51 6.38
C LEU A 12 11.73 15.53 7.63
N ALA A 13 12.65 14.56 7.75
CA ALA A 13 13.63 14.53 8.82
C ALA A 13 14.64 15.70 8.72
N THR A 14 15.05 16.08 7.51
CA THR A 14 15.90 17.25 7.25
C THR A 14 15.22 18.56 7.67
N ILE A 15 13.90 18.65 7.57
CA ILE A 15 13.09 19.80 8.04
C ILE A 15 12.89 19.77 9.58
N GLY A 16 13.36 18.72 10.26
CA GLY A 16 13.16 18.53 11.71
C GLY A 16 11.82 17.89 12.08
N LYS A 17 11.00 17.52 11.10
CA LYS A 17 9.79 16.70 11.30
C LYS A 17 10.13 15.22 11.20
N THR A 18 10.70 14.68 12.27
CA THR A 18 10.95 13.25 12.37
C THR A 18 9.63 12.50 12.62
N ILE A 19 9.21 11.69 11.64
CA ILE A 19 8.08 10.77 11.80
C ILE A 19 8.54 9.54 12.60
N GLY A 20 7.76 9.09 13.58
CA GLY A 20 8.06 7.88 14.35
C GLY A 20 8.03 6.61 13.49
N TYR A 21 8.75 5.57 13.89
CA TYR A 21 8.80 4.30 13.14
C TYR A 21 7.41 3.67 12.91
N LYS A 22 6.55 3.68 13.94
CA LYS A 22 5.17 3.17 13.85
C LYS A 22 4.33 3.96 12.85
N GLU A 23 4.46 5.30 12.82
CA GLU A 23 3.77 6.14 11.84
C GLU A 23 4.31 5.95 10.43
N LYS A 24 5.64 5.81 10.26
CA LYS A 24 6.24 5.48 8.95
C LYS A 24 5.69 4.15 8.42
N ALA A 25 5.60 3.13 9.27
CA ALA A 25 5.03 1.84 8.91
C ALA A 25 3.54 1.95 8.56
N PHE A 26 2.75 2.67 9.37
CA PHE A 26 1.34 2.91 9.09
C PHE A 26 1.14 3.61 7.74
N TRP A 27 1.83 4.71 7.49
CA TRP A 27 1.74 5.46 6.22
C TRP A 27 2.19 4.65 5.01
N LEU A 28 3.22 3.82 5.16
CA LEU A 28 3.69 2.94 4.11
C LEU A 28 2.61 1.90 3.77
N LEU A 29 2.07 1.23 4.79
CA LEU A 29 1.02 0.22 4.65
C LEU A 29 -0.26 0.82 4.05
N GLN A 30 -0.67 2.01 4.49
CA GLN A 30 -1.90 2.66 4.03
C GLN A 30 -1.83 3.05 2.56
N ARG A 31 -0.67 3.51 2.08
CA ARG A 31 -0.49 3.78 0.65
C ARG A 31 -0.27 2.51 -0.18
N LEU A 32 0.38 1.49 0.38
CA LEU A 32 0.50 0.19 -0.27
C LEU A 32 -0.85 -0.50 -0.40
N TRP A 33 -1.76 -0.31 0.57
CA TRP A 33 -3.12 -0.85 0.54
C TRP A 33 -3.84 -0.51 -0.77
N LYS A 34 -3.76 0.74 -1.26
CA LYS A 34 -4.33 1.12 -2.56
C LYS A 34 -3.71 0.38 -3.75
N ALA A 35 -2.43 0.03 -3.67
CA ALA A 35 -1.77 -0.77 -4.69
C ALA A 35 -2.09 -2.27 -4.56
N TYR A 36 -2.46 -2.71 -3.35
CA TYR A 36 -2.86 -4.09 -3.04
C TYR A 36 -4.36 -4.35 -3.24
N GLU A 37 -5.20 -3.32 -3.26
CA GLU A 37 -6.65 -3.41 -3.48
C GLU A 37 -7.02 -4.21 -4.74
N PRO A 38 -6.38 -4.01 -5.91
CA PRO A 38 -6.66 -4.82 -7.09
C PRO A 38 -6.27 -6.29 -6.89
N PHE A 39 -5.14 -6.54 -6.21
CA PHE A 39 -4.63 -7.88 -5.95
C PHE A 39 -5.54 -8.65 -4.99
N VAL A 40 -5.99 -7.99 -3.92
CA VAL A 40 -7.01 -8.49 -2.99
C VAL A 40 -8.30 -8.77 -3.75
N MET A 41 -8.75 -7.84 -4.60
CA MET A 41 -9.97 -8.04 -5.38
C MET A 41 -9.86 -9.22 -6.35
N THR A 42 -8.73 -9.45 -7.01
CA THR A 42 -8.55 -10.58 -7.93
C THR A 42 -8.32 -11.91 -7.21
N MET A 43 -7.67 -11.91 -6.05
CA MET A 43 -7.34 -13.14 -5.32
C MET A 43 -8.46 -13.60 -4.38
N LEU A 44 -9.24 -12.66 -3.82
CA LEU A 44 -10.33 -12.96 -2.89
C LEU A 44 -11.71 -12.96 -3.55
N LYS A 45 -11.86 -12.41 -4.76
CA LYS A 45 -13.09 -12.60 -5.53
C LYS A 45 -12.98 -13.94 -6.25
N PRO A 46 -13.73 -14.98 -5.84
CA PRO A 46 -13.80 -16.18 -6.65
C PRO A 46 -14.26 -15.78 -8.06
N PRO A 47 -13.68 -16.33 -9.13
CA PRO A 47 -14.24 -16.17 -10.46
C PRO A 47 -15.69 -16.65 -10.36
N VAL A 48 -16.63 -15.74 -10.55
CA VAL A 48 -18.05 -16.09 -10.60
C VAL A 48 -18.16 -17.02 -11.81
N PRO A 49 -18.53 -18.30 -11.63
CA PRO A 49 -18.74 -19.18 -12.78
C PRO A 49 -19.84 -18.54 -13.62
N SER A 50 -19.52 -18.20 -14.87
CA SER A 50 -20.51 -17.80 -15.86
C SER A 50 -21.48 -18.97 -16.04
N CYS A 51 -22.79 -18.68 -15.96
CA CYS A 51 -23.86 -19.67 -16.16
C CYS A 51 -23.96 -20.18 -17.63
N GLU A 52 -22.90 -20.01 -18.42
CA GLU A 52 -22.79 -20.47 -19.80
C GLU A 52 -22.01 -21.79 -19.93
N ASP A 53 -21.44 -22.29 -18.83
CA ASP A 53 -20.73 -23.58 -18.76
C ASP A 53 -21.63 -24.75 -18.25
N LEU A 54 -22.96 -24.58 -18.26
CA LEU A 54 -23.96 -25.57 -17.82
C LEU A 54 -24.84 -26.06 -18.97
#